data_AF-A0AAE0JUV5-F1
#
_entry.id   AF-A0AAE0JUV5-F1
#
_cell.length_a   1.000
_cell.length_b   1.000
_cell.length_c   1.000
_cell.angle_alpha   90.00
_cell.angle_beta   90.00
_cell.angle_gamma   90.00
#
_symmetry.space_group_name_H-M   'P 1'
#
loop_
_entity.id
_entity.type
_entity.pdbx_description
1 polymer ?
#
loop_
_entity_poly.entity_id
_entity_poly.type
_entity_poly.pdbx_seq_one_letter_code
_entity_poly.pdbx_strand_id
1 'polypeptide(L)' 'KEIGWGCDTNVEAVLITMTGTVRNPPCQSCSDGSGPFTTCVTHDRFGKGSCGGCHYNSDGSRCTF' A
#
# COMPACT_ATOMS: atom_id res chain seq x y z
N LYS A 1 10.83 -7.54 6.20
CA LYS A 1 10.09 -8.43 5.28
C LYS A 1 10.73 -8.26 3.91
N GLU A 2 11.07 -9.34 3.21
CA GLU A 2 11.58 -9.25 1.84
C GLU A 2 10.42 -8.93 0.89
N ILE A 3 10.67 -8.07 -0.10
CA ILE A 3 9.69 -7.73 -1.13
C ILE A 3 9.76 -8.78 -2.23
N GLY A 4 8.60 -9.34 -2.60
CA GLY A 4 8.50 -10.25 -3.74
C GLY A 4 8.52 -9.48 -5.06
N TRP A 5 9.70 -9.34 -5.69
CA TRP A 5 9.91 -8.58 -6.93
C TRP A 5 9.29 -9.19 -8.19
N GLY A 6 8.88 -10.46 -8.15
CA GLY A 6 8.27 -11.15 -9.29
C GLY A 6 6.80 -10.83 -9.56
N CYS A 7 6.20 -9.90 -8.80
CA CYS A 7 4.81 -9.52 -8.93
C CYS A 7 4.69 -8.00 -9.15
N ASP A 8 4.05 -7.60 -10.26
CA ASP A 8 3.93 -6.19 -10.64
C ASP A 8 3.21 -5.35 -9.59
N THR A 9 2.19 -5.91 -8.92
CA THR A 9 1.46 -5.17 -7.87
C THR A 9 2.31 -4.95 -6.62
N ASN A 10 3.27 -5.83 -6.33
CA ASN A 10 4.23 -5.63 -5.24
C ASN A 10 5.23 -4.52 -5.59
N VAL A 11 5.68 -4.47 -6.84
CA VAL A 11 6.56 -3.39 -7.33
C VAL A 11 5.82 -2.06 -7.30
N GLU A 12 4.58 -2.02 -7.79
CA GLU A 12 3.73 -0.82 -7.74
C GLU A 12 3.47 -0.39 -6.30
N ALA A 13 3.25 -1.34 -5.39
CA ALA A 13 3.08 -1.08 -3.96
C ALA A 13 4.30 -0.38 -3.34
N VAL A 14 5.52 -0.83 -3.69
CA VAL A 14 6.77 -0.15 -3.27
C VAL A 14 6.84 1.26 -3.86
N LEU A 15 6.51 1.43 -5.14
CA LEU A 15 6.52 2.74 -5.79
C LEU A 15 5.52 3.71 -5.13
N ILE A 16 4.31 3.25 -4.83
CA ILE A 16 3.30 4.02 -4.08
C ILE A 16 3.88 4.43 -2.72
N THR A 17 4.50 3.52 -1.99
CA THR A 17 5.10 3.82 -0.68
C THR A 17 6.26 4.81 -0.75
N MET A 18 7.07 4.78 -1.82
CA MET A 18 8.22 5.67 -1.98
C MET A 18 7.86 7.07 -2.49
N THR A 19 6.82 7.18 -3.31
CA THR A 19 6.49 8.43 -4.04
C THR A 19 5.19 9.08 -3.59
N GLY A 20 4.36 8.35 -2.84
CA GLY A 20 3.05 8.83 -2.39
C GLY A 20 3.09 9.69 -1.14
N THR A 21 1.90 10.00 -0.66
CA THR A 21 1.65 10.83 0.52
C THR A 21 1.25 9.96 1.70
N VAL A 22 1.86 10.20 2.86
CA VAL A 22 1.48 9.54 4.12
C VAL A 22 0.08 9.99 4.52
N ARG A 23 -0.80 9.02 4.75
CA ARG A 23 -2.18 9.24 5.19
C ARG A 23 -2.26 9.21 6.72
N ASN A 24 -2.82 10.26 7.30
CA ASN A 24 -3.14 10.34 8.73
C ASN A 24 -4.61 10.80 8.88
N PRO A 25 -5.52 9.98 9.43
CA PRO A 25 -5.29 8.64 9.98
C PRO A 25 -4.94 7.58 8.91
N PRO A 26 -4.24 6.49 9.29
CA PRO A 26 -3.96 5.36 8.40
C PRO A 26 -5.26 4.62 8.03
N CYS A 27 -5.20 3.82 6.96
CA CYS A 27 -6.31 2.95 6.58
C CYS A 27 -6.60 1.90 7.66
N GLN A 28 -7.81 1.32 7.71
CA GLN A 28 -8.19 0.35 8.73
C GLN A 28 -7.24 -0.87 8.73
N SER A 29 -6.99 -1.49 7.57
CA SER A 29 -6.04 -2.61 7.46
C SER A 29 -4.59 -2.24 7.83
N CYS A 30 -4.20 -0.99 7.60
CA CYS A 30 -2.88 -0.47 7.95
C CYS A 30 -2.75 -0.26 9.46
N SER A 31 -3.83 0.19 10.10
CA SER A 31 -3.92 0.30 11.56
C SER A 31 -3.83 -1.08 12.22
N ASP A 32 -4.34 -2.12 11.57
CA ASP A 32 -4.23 -3.52 12.00
C ASP A 32 -2.83 -4.14 11.74
N GLY A 33 -1.90 -3.38 11.13
CA GLY A 33 -0.54 -3.85 10.83
C GLY A 33 -0.44 -4.77 9.60
N SER A 34 -1.40 -4.68 8.68
CA SER A 34 -1.40 -5.48 7.45
C SER A 34 -0.38 -4.97 6.42
N GLY A 35 0.18 -5.90 5.66
CA GLY A 35 1.13 -5.60 4.57
C GLY A 35 2.61 -5.57 5.01
N PRO A 36 3.52 -5.26 4.07
CA PRO A 36 4.96 -5.24 4.34
C PRO A 36 5.48 -3.90 4.84
N PHE A 37 4.72 -2.81 4.70
CA PHE A 37 5.15 -1.46 5.03
C PHE A 37 4.65 -1.00 6.39
N THR A 38 5.40 -0.12 7.05
CA THR A 38 5.06 0.45 8.37
C THR A 38 4.19 1.70 8.27
N THR A 39 4.07 2.30 7.09
CA THR A 39 3.39 3.57 6.88
C THR A 39 2.30 3.43 5.83
N CYS A 40 1.10 3.95 6.14
CA CYS A 40 0.00 4.03 5.17
C CYS A 40 0.28 5.15 4.19
N VAL A 41 0.71 4.81 2.97
CA VAL A 41 1.03 5.77 1.92
C VAL A 41 0.12 5.54 0.72
N THR A 42 -0.52 6.59 0.24
CA THR A 42 -1.40 6.56 -0.95
C THR A 42 -0.82 7.41 -2.06
N HIS A 43 -1.12 7.07 -3.31
CA HIS A 43 -0.72 7.87 -4.46
C HIS A 43 -1.94 8.13 -5.34
N ASP A 44 -2.12 9.37 -5.81
CA ASP A 44 -3.35 9.76 -6.50
C ASP A 44 -3.53 9.08 -7.87
N ARG A 45 -2.42 8.65 -8.47
CA ARG A 45 -2.38 8.05 -9.82
C ARG A 45 -2.19 6.53 -9.84
N PHE A 46 -1.76 5.93 -8.73
CA PHE A 46 -1.36 4.52 -8.67
C PHE A 46 -2.18 3.80 -7.61
N GLY A 47 -2.25 2.47 -7.67
CA GLY A 47 -2.96 1.67 -6.66
C GLY A 47 -4.48 1.84 -6.62
N LYS A 48 -5.08 2.49 -7.64
CA LYS A 48 -6.53 2.73 -7.76
C LYS A 48 -7.16 3.35 -6.49
N GLY A 49 -6.40 4.21 -5.80
CA GLY A 49 -6.84 4.86 -4.56
C GLY A 49 -6.58 4.04 -3.28
N SER A 50 -6.03 2.82 -3.38
CA SER A 50 -5.55 2.06 -2.22
C SER A 50 -4.14 2.50 -1.81
N CYS A 51 -3.78 2.27 -0.55
CA CYS A 51 -2.43 2.52 -0.07
C CYS A 51 -1.45 1.43 -0.53
N GLY A 52 -0.15 1.72 -0.57
CA GLY A 52 0.87 0.75 -0.97
C GLY A 52 0.82 -0.55 -0.16
N GLY A 53 0.50 -0.47 1.15
CA GLY A 53 0.37 -1.64 2.01
C GLY A 53 -0.78 -2.58 1.62
N CYS A 54 -1.93 -2.03 1.26
CA CYS A 54 -3.08 -2.81 0.81
C CYS A 54 -2.95 -3.21 -0.66
N HIS A 55 -2.29 -2.38 -1.50
CA HIS A 55 -2.07 -2.70 -2.91
C HIS A 55 -1.15 -3.92 -3.10
N TYR A 56 -0.25 -4.16 -2.13
CA TYR A 56 0.61 -5.33 -2.10
C TYR A 56 -0.22 -6.63 -2.18
N ASN A 57 0.26 -7.61 -2.96
CA ASN A 57 -0.47 -8.86 -3.29
C ASN A 57 -1.87 -8.65 -3.91
N SER A 58 -2.13 -7.49 -4.50
CA SER A 58 -3.43 -7.16 -5.11
C SER A 58 -4.60 -7.11 -4.09
N ASP A 59 -4.33 -6.89 -2.80
CA ASP A 59 -5.33 -6.77 -1.72
C ASP A 59 -5.96 -5.36 -1.62
N GLY A 60 -5.84 -4.54 -2.68
CA GLY A 60 -6.22 -3.12 -2.65
C GLY A 60 -7.69 -2.87 -2.34
N SER A 61 -8.56 -3.85 -2.61
CA SER A 61 -9.99 -3.82 -2.29
C SER A 61 -10.31 -3.81 -0.79
N ARG A 62 -9.36 -4.21 0.06
CA ARG A 62 -9.49 -4.19 1.53
C ARG A 62 -9.15 -2.84 2.14
N CYS A 63 -8.63 -1.91 1.33
CA CYS A 63 -8.23 -0.59 1.79
C CYS A 63 -9.47 0.28 2.07
N THR A 64 -9.77 0.46 3.35
CA THR A 64 -10.86 1.33 3.83
C THR A 64 -10.27 2.51 4.60
N PHE A 65 -10.66 3.73 4.25
CA PHE A 65 -10.22 4.98 4.89
C PHE A 65 -11.28 5.63 5.77
#